data_AF-A0A212CH86-F1
#
_entry.id   AF-A0A212CH86-F1
#
_cell.length_a   1.000
_cell.length_b   1.000
_cell.length_c   1.000
_cell.angle_alpha   90.00
_cell.angle_beta   90.00
_cell.angle_gamma   90.00
#
_symmetry.space_group_name_H-M   'P 1'
#
loop_
_entity.id
_entity.type
_entity.pdbx_description
1 polymer ?
#
loop_
_entity_poly.entity_id
_entity_poly.type
_entity_poly.pdbx_seq_one_letter_code
_entity_poly.pdbx_strand_id
1 'polypeptide(L)'
;MSENVVSTGAVNAVKEVWEKRIKKLNEDLKREKEFQQKLVRIWEERVSLTKLREKVTKEDGRVILKIEKEEWKTLPSSLLKLSQLQEWQLHRIGLLKIPEFIGRFQNLIVLDLSRNTISEIPRGIGLLTRLQELILSYNRIKTVPMELSYCASLEKLELAVNRDISDLPQELSNLLKLTHLDLSMNVFTTIPPAVLNMPALEWLDMGSNRLEQLPDTIERMQNLHTLWLQRNEITCLPETISSMKNLSTLVLSNNKLQDIPECMEEMTNLRFVNFRDNPLKLEVTLPPSENIDEEEERELFGVQFMHTYIQESRRAGAHVNCSTPSPNSIDADG
;
A
#
# COMPACT_ATOMS: atom_id res chain seq x y z
N MET A 1 84.65 -26.32 -5.97
CA MET A 1 83.19 -26.26 -5.72
C MET A 1 82.69 -24.83 -5.90
N SER A 2 82.73 -24.29 -7.13
CA SER A 2 82.45 -22.86 -7.35
C SER A 2 81.94 -22.52 -8.76
N GLU A 3 81.24 -23.43 -9.43
CA GLU A 3 80.60 -23.14 -10.74
C GLU A 3 79.07 -23.31 -10.75
N ASN A 4 78.48 -24.05 -9.80
CA ASN A 4 77.02 -24.30 -9.75
C ASN A 4 76.19 -23.25 -8.98
N VAL A 5 76.83 -22.28 -8.33
CA VAL A 5 76.14 -21.24 -7.55
C VAL A 5 75.83 -20.00 -8.40
N VAL A 6 76.61 -19.75 -9.45
CA VAL A 6 76.41 -18.58 -10.34
C VAL A 6 75.27 -18.82 -11.35
N SER A 7 75.10 -20.05 -11.82
CA SER A 7 74.06 -20.42 -12.80
C SER A 7 72.65 -20.47 -12.19
N THR A 8 72.52 -20.88 -10.93
CA THR A 8 71.24 -20.91 -10.19
C THR A 8 70.74 -19.51 -9.83
N GLY A 9 71.65 -18.57 -9.51
CA GLY A 9 71.30 -17.16 -9.29
C GLY A 9 70.76 -16.47 -10.56
N ALA A 10 71.37 -16.74 -11.72
CA ALA A 10 70.93 -16.17 -12.99
C ALA A 10 69.55 -16.70 -13.44
N VAL A 11 69.29 -18.01 -13.27
CA VAL A 11 67.99 -18.62 -13.61
C VAL A 11 66.88 -18.11 -12.70
N ASN A 12 67.15 -17.93 -11.40
CA ASN A 12 66.18 -17.36 -10.46
C ASN A 12 65.87 -15.89 -10.77
N ALA A 13 66.87 -15.09 -11.14
CA ALA A 13 66.66 -13.70 -11.56
C ALA A 13 65.81 -13.60 -12.84
N VAL A 14 66.05 -14.47 -13.82
CA VAL A 14 65.22 -14.56 -15.03
C VAL A 14 63.79 -14.97 -14.68
N LYS A 15 63.61 -15.97 -13.82
CA LYS A 15 62.29 -16.41 -13.35
C LYS A 15 61.52 -15.28 -12.66
N GLU A 16 62.14 -14.52 -11.77
CA GLU A 16 61.50 -13.35 -11.13
C GLU A 16 61.09 -12.27 -12.12
N VAL A 17 61.92 -12.00 -13.14
CA VAL A 17 61.59 -11.04 -14.20
C VAL A 17 60.39 -11.53 -15.02
N TRP A 18 60.33 -12.82 -15.35
CA TRP A 18 59.19 -13.42 -16.04
C TRP A 18 57.91 -13.40 -15.19
N GLU A 19 58.00 -13.73 -13.90
CA GLU A 19 56.87 -13.67 -12.97
C GLU A 19 56.32 -12.25 -12.82
N LYS A 20 57.20 -11.25 -12.67
CA LYS A 20 56.79 -9.83 -12.66
C LYS A 20 56.12 -9.42 -13.97
N ARG A 21 56.62 -9.91 -15.12
CA ARG A 21 56.06 -9.61 -16.43
C ARG A 21 54.69 -10.26 -16.64
N ILE A 22 54.51 -11.52 -16.21
CA ILE A 22 53.22 -12.21 -16.21
C ILE A 22 52.23 -11.49 -15.30
N LYS A 23 52.65 -11.09 -14.09
CA LYS A 23 51.80 -10.34 -13.15
C LYS A 23 51.32 -9.02 -13.78
N LYS A 24 52.24 -8.25 -14.37
CA LYS A 24 51.89 -7.00 -15.06
C LYS A 24 50.92 -7.24 -16.22
N LEU A 25 51.16 -8.27 -17.04
CA LEU A 25 50.27 -8.62 -18.16
C LEU A 25 48.86 -9.00 -17.67
N ASN A 26 48.76 -9.75 -16.57
CA ASN A 26 47.47 -10.11 -15.96
C ASN A 26 46.74 -8.88 -15.40
N GLU A 27 47.46 -7.94 -14.78
CA GLU A 27 46.90 -6.68 -14.29
C GLU A 27 46.41 -5.78 -15.44
N ASP A 28 47.16 -5.72 -16.54
CA ASP A 28 46.78 -4.96 -17.74
C ASP A 28 45.56 -5.61 -18.44
N LEU A 29 45.52 -6.94 -18.55
CA LEU A 29 44.36 -7.66 -19.08
C LEU A 29 43.12 -7.49 -18.20
N LYS A 30 43.28 -7.46 -16.88
CA LYS A 30 42.19 -7.18 -15.94
C LYS A 30 41.66 -5.75 -16.13
N ARG A 31 42.54 -4.76 -16.23
CA ARG A 31 42.17 -3.36 -16.50
C ARG A 31 41.46 -3.21 -17.84
N GLU A 32 41.91 -3.91 -18.88
CA GLU A 32 41.24 -3.89 -20.18
C GLU A 32 39.85 -4.51 -20.11
N LYS A 33 39.68 -5.67 -19.44
CA LYS A 33 38.36 -6.28 -19.22
C LYS A 33 37.41 -5.37 -18.44
N GLU A 34 37.90 -4.72 -17.38
CA GLU A 34 37.14 -3.74 -16.60
C GLU A 34 36.76 -2.52 -17.44
N PHE A 35 37.67 -2.05 -18.29
CA PHE A 35 37.41 -0.94 -19.21
C PHE A 35 36.35 -1.29 -20.26
N GLN A 36 36.47 -2.46 -20.90
CA GLN A 36 35.47 -2.95 -21.85
C GLN A 36 34.10 -3.13 -21.19
N GLN A 37 34.06 -3.70 -19.99
CA GLN A 37 32.82 -3.85 -19.24
C GLN A 37 32.19 -2.49 -18.88
N LYS A 38 33.02 -1.48 -18.57
CA LYS A 38 32.56 -0.10 -18.34
C LYS A 38 31.98 0.51 -19.62
N LEU A 39 32.60 0.30 -20.78
CA LEU A 39 32.08 0.78 -22.06
C LEU A 39 30.72 0.15 -22.40
N VAL A 40 30.57 -1.16 -22.19
CA VAL A 40 29.29 -1.87 -22.41
C VAL A 40 28.19 -1.28 -21.52
N ARG A 41 28.44 -1.07 -20.22
CA ARG A 41 27.47 -0.45 -19.31
C ARG A 41 27.06 0.95 -19.76
N ILE A 42 28.01 1.78 -20.19
CA ILE A 42 27.72 3.13 -20.69
C ILE A 42 26.83 3.06 -21.95
N TRP A 43 27.11 2.11 -22.84
CA TRP A 43 26.31 1.91 -24.05
C TRP A 43 24.88 1.44 -23.70
N GLU A 44 24.73 0.46 -22.80
CA GLU A 44 23.42 -0.01 -22.31
C GLU A 44 22.60 1.12 -21.65
N GLU A 45 23.25 1.96 -20.85
CA GLU A 45 22.60 3.13 -20.24
C GLU A 45 22.14 4.16 -21.28
N ARG A 46 22.92 4.36 -22.36
CA ARG A 46 22.54 5.27 -23.45
C ARG A 46 21.36 4.72 -24.27
N VAL A 47 21.38 3.43 -24.58
CA VAL A 47 20.28 2.77 -25.28
C VAL A 47 18.99 2.83 -24.44
N SER A 48 19.08 2.48 -23.15
CA SER A 48 17.94 2.52 -22.24
C SER A 48 17.38 3.93 -22.08
N LEU A 49 18.24 4.94 -21.95
CA LEU A 49 17.82 6.34 -21.88
C LEU A 49 17.05 6.79 -23.13
N THR A 50 17.52 6.35 -24.31
CA THR A 50 16.88 6.69 -25.59
C THR A 50 15.48 6.10 -25.65
N LYS A 51 15.33 4.81 -25.28
CA LYS A 51 14.03 4.16 -25.16
C LYS A 51 13.12 4.88 -24.16
N LEU A 52 13.63 5.24 -22.99
CA LEU A 52 12.84 5.96 -21.98
C LEU A 52 12.36 7.32 -22.48
N ARG A 53 13.20 8.06 -23.21
CA ARG A 53 12.83 9.36 -23.77
C ARG A 53 11.68 9.28 -24.78
N GLU A 54 11.62 8.22 -25.58
CA GLU A 54 10.52 7.98 -26.52
C GLU A 54 9.19 7.71 -25.80
N LYS A 55 9.25 7.27 -24.53
CA LYS A 55 8.08 7.00 -23.68
C LYS A 55 7.66 8.20 -22.84
N VAL A 56 8.37 9.33 -22.95
CA VAL A 56 8.01 10.56 -22.26
C VAL A 56 7.03 11.35 -23.10
N THR A 57 5.83 11.58 -22.56
CA THR A 57 4.80 12.42 -23.16
C THR A 57 4.58 13.68 -22.31
N LYS A 58 3.87 14.65 -22.88
CA LYS A 58 3.39 15.82 -22.15
C LYS A 58 1.88 15.88 -22.29
N GLU A 59 1.17 15.75 -21.17
CA GLU A 59 -0.28 15.79 -21.10
C GLU A 59 -0.65 16.77 -19.98
N ASP A 60 -1.58 17.68 -20.24
CA ASP A 60 -2.07 18.69 -19.29
C ASP A 60 -0.98 19.49 -18.56
N GLY A 61 0.11 19.79 -19.27
CA GLY A 61 1.26 20.53 -18.72
C GLY A 61 2.20 19.69 -17.83
N ARG A 62 1.89 18.41 -17.60
CA ARG A 62 2.73 17.46 -16.87
C ARG A 62 3.68 16.73 -17.81
N VAL A 63 4.88 16.42 -17.33
CA VAL A 63 5.84 15.55 -18.03
C VAL A 63 5.68 14.11 -17.50
N ILE A 64 5.14 13.23 -18.35
CA ILE A 64 4.70 11.89 -17.97
C ILE A 64 5.63 10.85 -18.59
N LEU A 65 6.07 9.88 -17.80
CA LEU A 65 6.71 8.66 -18.31
C LEU A 65 5.66 7.55 -18.32
N LYS A 66 5.28 7.10 -19.51
CA LYS A 66 4.27 6.06 -19.69
C LYS A 66 4.86 4.81 -20.33
N ILE A 67 4.86 3.71 -19.57
CA ILE A 67 5.32 2.40 -20.05
C ILE A 67 4.24 1.37 -19.73
N GLU A 68 3.70 0.75 -20.78
CA GLU A 68 2.71 -0.31 -20.66
C GLU A 68 3.15 -1.54 -21.45
N LYS A 69 2.94 -2.73 -20.88
CA LYS A 69 3.10 -4.02 -21.58
C LYS A 69 4.53 -4.30 -22.08
N GLU A 70 5.54 -3.66 -21.49
CA GLU A 70 6.96 -3.95 -21.73
C GLU A 70 7.58 -4.59 -20.49
N GLU A 71 8.42 -5.60 -20.64
CA GLU A 71 9.09 -6.22 -19.50
C GLU A 71 10.30 -5.41 -19.03
N TRP A 72 10.10 -4.61 -17.97
CA TRP A 72 11.14 -3.88 -17.25
C TRP A 72 11.28 -4.43 -15.82
N LYS A 73 12.12 -5.44 -15.64
CA LYS A 73 12.40 -6.02 -14.30
C LYS A 73 13.00 -5.01 -13.33
N THR A 74 13.80 -4.08 -13.85
CA THR A 74 14.45 -3.00 -13.11
C THR A 74 14.48 -1.71 -13.93
N LEU A 75 14.39 -0.57 -13.26
CA LEU A 75 14.56 0.74 -13.88
C LEU A 75 16.05 1.16 -13.85
N PRO A 76 16.64 1.60 -14.97
CA PRO A 76 18.05 1.94 -15.05
C PRO A 76 18.34 3.31 -14.42
N SER A 77 19.55 3.46 -13.86
CA SER A 77 20.12 4.72 -13.32
C SER A 77 20.00 5.90 -14.30
N SER A 78 20.05 5.63 -15.60
CA SER A 78 19.93 6.64 -16.65
C SER A 78 18.65 7.48 -16.55
N LEU A 79 17.59 6.94 -15.93
CA LEU A 79 16.33 7.63 -15.67
C LEU A 79 16.52 8.91 -14.84
N LEU A 80 17.59 8.99 -14.03
CA LEU A 80 17.98 10.20 -13.28
C LEU A 80 18.21 11.43 -14.16
N LYS A 81 18.49 11.24 -15.45
CA LYS A 81 18.61 12.35 -16.42
C LYS A 81 17.27 12.96 -16.81
N LEU A 82 16.16 12.35 -16.39
CA LEU A 82 14.79 12.79 -16.64
C LEU A 82 14.14 13.30 -15.33
N SER A 83 14.89 14.00 -14.48
CA SER A 83 14.43 14.50 -13.17
C SER A 83 13.28 15.52 -13.23
N GLN A 84 12.96 16.02 -14.42
CA GLN A 84 11.80 16.87 -14.66
C GLN A 84 10.46 16.12 -14.69
N LEU A 85 10.47 14.78 -14.66
CA LEU A 85 9.26 13.96 -14.67
C LEU A 85 8.38 14.31 -13.47
N GLN A 86 7.09 14.49 -13.75
CA GLN A 86 6.06 14.78 -12.76
C GLN A 86 5.12 13.59 -12.56
N GLU A 87 5.07 12.66 -13.50
CA GLU A 87 4.18 11.52 -13.42
C GLU A 87 4.82 10.27 -14.00
N TRP A 88 4.73 9.16 -13.27
CA TRP A 88 5.16 7.85 -13.71
C TRP A 88 3.95 6.95 -13.80
N GLN A 89 3.63 6.47 -15.00
CA GLN A 89 2.59 5.49 -15.28
C GLN A 89 3.26 4.21 -15.79
N LEU A 90 3.66 3.33 -14.87
CA LEU A 90 4.44 2.13 -15.17
C LEU A 90 3.64 0.86 -14.83
N HIS A 91 2.53 0.69 -15.54
CA HIS A 91 1.57 -0.38 -15.29
C HIS A 91 1.94 -1.69 -16.01
N ARG A 92 1.91 -2.82 -15.30
CA ARG A 92 2.15 -4.16 -15.87
C ARG A 92 3.49 -4.28 -16.63
N ILE A 93 4.56 -3.77 -16.03
CA ILE A 93 5.91 -3.85 -16.60
C ILE A 93 6.77 -4.99 -16.01
N GLY A 94 6.27 -5.69 -14.98
CA GLY A 94 7.02 -6.74 -14.29
C GLY A 94 8.15 -6.21 -13.42
N LEU A 95 8.01 -4.99 -12.90
CA LEU A 95 9.00 -4.37 -12.02
C LEU A 95 9.12 -5.16 -10.71
N LEU A 96 10.35 -5.48 -10.32
CA LEU A 96 10.63 -6.24 -9.08
C LEU A 96 10.82 -5.32 -7.86
N LYS A 97 11.31 -4.11 -8.07
CA LYS A 97 11.58 -3.14 -7.01
C LYS A 97 11.48 -1.71 -7.49
N ILE A 98 11.06 -0.82 -6.60
CA ILE A 98 11.20 0.61 -6.80
C ILE A 98 12.69 0.95 -6.60
N PRO A 99 13.35 1.68 -7.51
CA PRO A 99 14.75 2.02 -7.35
C PRO A 99 14.96 3.00 -6.18
N GLU A 100 16.02 2.81 -5.38
CA GLU A 100 16.38 3.70 -4.26
C GLU A 100 16.54 5.17 -4.68
N PHE A 101 16.94 5.39 -5.92
CA PHE A 101 17.10 6.73 -6.47
C PHE A 101 15.76 7.44 -6.75
N ILE A 102 14.61 6.82 -6.48
CA ILE A 102 13.27 7.42 -6.66
C ILE A 102 13.15 8.77 -5.95
N GLY A 103 13.77 8.92 -4.77
CA GLY A 103 13.77 10.17 -4.01
C GLY A 103 14.47 11.36 -4.71
N ARG A 104 15.11 11.14 -5.85
CA ARG A 104 15.66 12.22 -6.70
C ARG A 104 14.61 12.88 -7.59
N PHE A 105 13.43 12.29 -7.77
CA PHE A 105 12.34 12.82 -8.58
C PHE A 105 11.43 13.73 -7.75
N GLN A 106 12.00 14.81 -7.18
CA GLN A 106 11.29 15.71 -6.26
C GLN A 106 10.12 16.49 -6.89
N ASN A 107 10.00 16.47 -8.23
CA ASN A 107 8.88 17.06 -8.96
C ASN A 107 7.73 16.07 -9.18
N LEU A 108 7.86 14.82 -8.74
CA LEU A 108 6.85 13.78 -8.94
C LEU A 108 5.59 14.12 -8.14
N ILE A 109 4.45 14.06 -8.83
CA ILE A 109 3.10 14.33 -8.35
C ILE A 109 2.31 13.02 -8.31
N VAL A 110 2.46 12.18 -9.33
CA VAL A 110 1.77 10.89 -9.43
C VAL A 110 2.78 9.78 -9.68
N LEU A 111 2.72 8.72 -8.86
CA LEU A 111 3.52 7.51 -9.02
C LEU A 111 2.60 6.30 -9.08
N ASP A 112 2.27 5.86 -10.29
CA ASP A 112 1.55 4.63 -10.55
C ASP A 112 2.51 3.51 -10.95
N LEU A 113 2.68 2.56 -10.04
CA LEU A 113 3.43 1.32 -10.22
C LEU A 113 2.52 0.09 -10.04
N SER A 114 1.23 0.24 -10.28
CA SER A 114 0.25 -0.82 -10.10
C SER A 114 0.49 -2.03 -11.03
N ARG A 115 0.05 -3.20 -10.56
CA ARG A 115 0.17 -4.48 -11.29
C ARG A 115 1.60 -4.84 -11.68
N ASN A 116 2.54 -4.69 -10.74
CA ASN A 116 3.91 -5.16 -10.87
C ASN A 116 4.17 -6.32 -9.89
N THR A 117 5.44 -6.58 -9.59
CA THR A 117 5.86 -7.62 -8.65
C THR A 117 6.71 -7.04 -7.50
N ILE A 118 6.48 -5.76 -7.18
CA ILE A 118 7.24 -5.00 -6.19
C ILE A 118 7.01 -5.60 -4.81
N SER A 119 8.09 -5.90 -4.09
CA SER A 119 8.02 -6.46 -2.73
C SER A 119 8.26 -5.45 -1.61
N GLU A 120 8.88 -4.32 -1.92
CA GLU A 120 9.30 -3.31 -0.94
C GLU A 120 9.15 -1.89 -1.49
N ILE A 121 8.82 -0.97 -0.58
CA ILE A 121 8.85 0.47 -0.83
C ILE A 121 10.15 1.00 -0.18
N PRO A 122 11.07 1.62 -0.95
CA PRO A 122 12.33 2.12 -0.42
C PRO A 122 12.10 3.34 0.47
N ARG A 123 12.95 3.53 1.47
CA ARG A 123 12.89 4.70 2.38
C ARG A 123 12.98 6.03 1.64
N GLY A 124 13.64 6.04 0.48
CA GLY A 124 13.73 7.19 -0.40
C GLY A 124 12.38 7.74 -0.89
N ILE A 125 11.27 7.00 -0.73
CA ILE A 125 9.92 7.49 -1.05
C ILE A 125 9.58 8.76 -0.27
N GLY A 126 10.03 8.87 0.99
CA GLY A 126 9.77 10.03 1.85
C GLY A 126 10.37 11.35 1.37
N LEU A 127 11.26 11.32 0.37
CA LEU A 127 11.82 12.52 -0.24
C LEU A 127 10.88 13.17 -1.27
N LEU A 128 9.79 12.48 -1.65
CA LEU A 128 8.82 12.95 -2.64
C LEU A 128 7.75 13.84 -1.99
N THR A 129 8.15 14.99 -1.46
CA THR A 129 7.25 15.89 -0.70
C THR A 129 6.11 16.51 -1.53
N ARG A 130 6.21 16.44 -2.86
CA ARG A 130 5.18 16.89 -3.83
C ARG A 130 4.27 15.78 -4.33
N LEU A 131 4.53 14.53 -3.95
CA LEU A 131 3.72 13.40 -4.38
C LEU A 131 2.31 13.54 -3.80
N GLN A 132 1.32 13.52 -4.67
CA GLN A 132 -0.10 13.58 -4.34
C GLN A 132 -0.76 12.20 -4.44
N GLU A 133 -0.35 11.40 -5.43
CA GLU A 133 -0.93 10.07 -5.64
C GLU A 133 0.15 8.99 -5.69
N LEU A 134 0.01 7.98 -4.83
CA LEU A 134 0.85 6.79 -4.83
C LEU A 134 -0.03 5.55 -5.05
N ILE A 135 0.10 4.95 -6.24
CA ILE A 135 -0.70 3.79 -6.64
C ILE A 135 0.23 2.57 -6.72
N LEU A 136 0.07 1.68 -5.74
CA LEU A 136 0.87 0.46 -5.57
C LEU A 136 0.01 -0.81 -5.53
N SER A 137 -1.26 -0.69 -5.92
CA SER A 137 -2.20 -1.81 -6.01
C SER A 137 -1.70 -2.94 -6.90
N TYR A 138 -2.05 -4.19 -6.55
CA TYR A 138 -1.64 -5.41 -7.26
C TYR A 138 -0.11 -5.60 -7.33
N ASN A 139 0.57 -5.49 -6.19
CA ASN A 139 1.99 -5.83 -6.03
C ASN A 139 2.16 -6.98 -5.02
N ARG A 140 3.34 -7.11 -4.41
CA ARG A 140 3.67 -8.10 -3.37
C ARG A 140 4.30 -7.42 -2.16
N ILE A 141 3.88 -6.19 -1.88
CA ILE A 141 4.43 -5.37 -0.81
C ILE A 141 4.06 -6.00 0.52
N LYS A 142 5.05 -6.15 1.39
CA LYS A 142 4.86 -6.74 2.73
C LYS A 142 4.73 -5.69 3.81
N THR A 143 5.50 -4.62 3.69
CA THR A 143 5.56 -3.56 4.70
C THR A 143 5.60 -2.19 4.03
N VAL A 144 5.01 -1.22 4.72
CA VAL A 144 5.07 0.20 4.35
C VAL A 144 6.11 0.88 5.25
N PRO A 145 7.10 1.60 4.70
CA PRO A 145 8.12 2.28 5.50
C PRO A 145 7.53 3.51 6.20
N MET A 146 8.00 3.81 7.41
CA MET A 146 7.59 5.02 8.16
C MET A 146 7.90 6.30 7.39
N GLU A 147 8.93 6.30 6.55
CA GLU A 147 9.34 7.45 5.73
C GLU A 147 8.28 7.87 4.72
N LEU A 148 7.30 7.01 4.38
CA LEU A 148 6.17 7.41 3.56
C LEU A 148 5.38 8.58 4.20
N SER A 149 5.39 8.69 5.53
CA SER A 149 4.78 9.81 6.27
C SER A 149 5.36 11.18 5.92
N TYR A 150 6.54 11.25 5.30
CA TYR A 150 7.18 12.50 4.89
C TYR A 150 6.66 13.03 3.53
N CYS A 151 5.80 12.28 2.84
CA CYS A 151 5.11 12.73 1.63
C CYS A 151 4.00 13.72 2.00
N ALA A 152 4.37 14.94 2.39
CA ALA A 152 3.47 15.94 2.97
C ALA A 152 2.32 16.41 2.05
N SER A 153 2.41 16.13 0.75
CA SER A 153 1.36 16.45 -0.23
C SER A 153 0.47 15.26 -0.59
N LEU A 154 0.67 14.09 0.03
CA LEU A 154 -0.03 12.86 -0.37
C LEU A 154 -1.52 12.95 -0.04
N GLU A 155 -2.34 12.80 -1.06
CA GLU A 155 -3.80 12.89 -1.03
C GLU A 155 -4.44 11.50 -1.24
N LYS A 156 -3.78 10.66 -2.04
CA LYS A 156 -4.26 9.34 -2.42
C LYS A 156 -3.19 8.26 -2.26
N LEU A 157 -3.52 7.19 -1.53
CA LEU A 157 -2.67 6.01 -1.36
C LEU A 157 -3.47 4.74 -1.64
N GLU A 158 -3.07 4.01 -2.68
CA GLU A 158 -3.66 2.71 -2.99
C GLU A 158 -2.65 1.57 -2.79
N LEU A 159 -2.98 0.64 -1.90
CA LEU A 159 -2.18 -0.53 -1.54
C LEU A 159 -3.01 -1.83 -1.68
N ALA A 160 -4.07 -1.80 -2.47
CA ALA A 160 -4.96 -2.93 -2.64
C ALA A 160 -4.24 -4.15 -3.23
N VAL A 161 -4.68 -5.36 -2.87
CA VAL A 161 -4.22 -6.61 -3.49
C VAL A 161 -2.70 -6.84 -3.38
N ASN A 162 -2.08 -6.44 -2.27
CA ASN A 162 -0.68 -6.78 -1.96
C ASN A 162 -0.52 -8.09 -1.16
N ARG A 163 -1.63 -8.59 -0.60
CA ARG A 163 -1.82 -9.92 0.03
C ARG A 163 -1.06 -10.19 1.33
N ASP A 164 0.02 -9.46 1.62
CA ASP A 164 0.88 -9.71 2.78
C ASP A 164 0.91 -8.52 3.77
N ILE A 165 0.27 -7.39 3.47
CA ILE A 165 0.25 -6.23 4.38
C ILE A 165 -0.72 -6.52 5.53
N SER A 166 -0.20 -6.50 6.76
CA SER A 166 -0.98 -6.75 7.98
C SER A 166 -1.11 -5.55 8.91
N ASP A 167 -0.26 -4.53 8.74
CA ASP A 167 -0.26 -3.31 9.57
C ASP A 167 0.36 -2.12 8.81
N LEU A 168 0.21 -0.92 9.35
CA LEU A 168 0.82 0.32 8.87
C LEU A 168 1.60 1.02 9.99
N PRO A 169 2.76 1.64 9.70
CA PRO A 169 3.51 2.38 10.71
C PRO A 169 2.69 3.55 11.25
N GLN A 170 2.75 3.76 12.56
CA GLN A 170 1.94 4.78 13.25
C GLN A 170 2.19 6.19 12.68
N GLU A 171 3.40 6.46 12.20
CA GLU A 171 3.80 7.74 11.61
C GLU A 171 2.97 8.14 10.38
N LEU A 172 2.26 7.21 9.72
CA LEU A 172 1.39 7.57 8.60
C LEU A 172 0.21 8.46 9.02
N SER A 173 -0.11 8.56 10.32
CA SER A 173 -1.07 9.57 10.80
C SER A 173 -0.62 11.01 10.54
N ASN A 174 0.66 11.24 10.23
CA ASN A 174 1.21 12.55 9.86
C ASN A 174 0.88 12.95 8.41
N LEU A 175 0.23 12.09 7.63
CA LEU A 175 -0.23 12.42 6.28
C LEU A 175 -1.47 13.31 6.34
N LEU A 176 -1.25 14.61 6.59
CA LEU A 176 -2.31 15.58 6.89
C LEU A 176 -3.28 15.86 5.72
N LYS A 177 -2.94 15.44 4.50
CA LYS A 177 -3.75 15.66 3.30
C LYS A 177 -4.36 14.38 2.72
N LEU A 178 -4.08 13.22 3.31
CA LEU A 178 -4.54 11.95 2.76
C LEU A 178 -6.05 11.84 2.97
N THR A 179 -6.80 11.89 1.87
CA THR A 179 -8.26 11.79 1.85
C THR A 179 -8.75 10.42 1.40
N HIS A 180 -7.94 9.72 0.60
CA HIS A 180 -8.29 8.42 0.02
C HIS A 180 -7.25 7.34 0.33
N LEU A 181 -7.69 6.27 0.99
CA LEU A 181 -6.85 5.13 1.35
C LEU A 181 -7.52 3.80 0.97
N ASP A 182 -6.89 3.05 0.08
CA ASP A 182 -7.31 1.69 -0.28
C ASP A 182 -6.32 0.64 0.28
N LEU A 183 -6.81 -0.17 1.22
CA LEU A 183 -6.11 -1.29 1.85
C LEU A 183 -6.81 -2.63 1.57
N SER A 184 -7.73 -2.67 0.62
CA SER A 184 -8.53 -3.86 0.32
C SER A 184 -7.68 -5.05 -0.14
N MET A 185 -8.19 -6.27 0.08
CA MET A 185 -7.52 -7.51 -0.35
C MET A 185 -6.10 -7.68 0.20
N ASN A 186 -5.92 -7.44 1.50
CA ASN A 186 -4.70 -7.68 2.26
C ASN A 186 -4.98 -8.67 3.42
N VAL A 187 -4.22 -8.58 4.53
CA VAL A 187 -4.35 -9.49 5.69
C VAL A 187 -4.48 -8.76 7.02
N PHE A 188 -5.06 -7.56 7.02
CA PHE A 188 -5.34 -6.82 8.24
C PHE A 188 -6.34 -7.58 9.13
N THR A 189 -6.04 -7.71 10.43
CA THR A 189 -6.94 -8.30 11.44
C THR A 189 -7.65 -7.25 12.30
N THR A 190 -7.15 -6.02 12.30
CA THR A 190 -7.76 -4.84 12.92
C THR A 190 -7.45 -3.59 12.08
N ILE A 191 -8.13 -2.48 12.36
CA ILE A 191 -7.82 -1.18 11.76
C ILE A 191 -6.58 -0.62 12.45
N PRO A 192 -5.48 -0.33 11.71
CA PRO A 192 -4.25 0.19 12.31
C PRO A 192 -4.47 1.52 13.05
N PRO A 193 -3.77 1.75 14.19
CA PRO A 193 -3.82 3.03 14.90
C PRO A 193 -3.46 4.23 14.03
N ALA A 194 -2.60 4.03 13.02
CA ALA A 194 -2.27 5.07 12.05
C ALA A 194 -3.53 5.61 11.34
N VAL A 195 -4.39 4.70 10.85
CA VAL A 195 -5.60 5.02 10.08
C VAL A 195 -6.63 5.72 10.95
N LEU A 196 -6.82 5.26 12.19
CA LEU A 196 -7.75 5.87 13.15
C LEU A 196 -7.44 7.33 13.48
N ASN A 197 -6.18 7.75 13.31
CA ASN A 197 -5.71 9.10 13.62
C ASN A 197 -5.33 9.92 12.37
N MET A 198 -5.76 9.51 11.16
CA MET A 198 -5.57 10.31 9.95
C MET A 198 -6.60 11.46 9.89
N PRO A 199 -6.16 12.74 9.96
CA PRO A 199 -7.08 13.84 10.22
C PRO A 199 -7.93 14.24 9.02
N ALA A 200 -7.51 13.94 7.79
CA ALA A 200 -8.21 14.33 6.56
C ALA A 200 -8.84 13.15 5.82
N LEU A 201 -8.84 11.94 6.41
CA LEU A 201 -9.29 10.75 5.71
C LEU A 201 -10.81 10.77 5.49
N GLU A 202 -11.24 10.69 4.24
CA GLU A 202 -12.64 10.77 3.81
C GLU A 202 -13.16 9.46 3.24
N TRP A 203 -12.28 8.67 2.61
CA TRP A 203 -12.61 7.41 1.97
C TRP A 203 -11.61 6.32 2.40
N LEU A 204 -12.14 5.22 2.94
CA LEU A 204 -11.36 4.07 3.39
C LEU A 204 -11.99 2.77 2.87
N ASP A 205 -11.20 1.99 2.14
CA ASP A 205 -11.54 0.61 1.80
C ASP A 205 -10.60 -0.38 2.49
N MET A 206 -11.18 -1.23 3.33
CA MET A 206 -10.52 -2.36 3.97
C MET A 206 -11.28 -3.67 3.71
N GLY A 207 -12.05 -3.74 2.62
CA GLY A 207 -12.77 -4.94 2.21
C GLY A 207 -11.84 -6.10 1.85
N SER A 208 -12.33 -7.33 1.98
CA SER A 208 -11.57 -8.56 1.70
C SER A 208 -10.29 -8.68 2.53
N ASN A 209 -10.34 -8.32 3.81
CA ASN A 209 -9.28 -8.53 4.79
C ASN A 209 -9.70 -9.63 5.80
N ARG A 210 -9.15 -9.62 7.01
CA ARG A 210 -9.47 -10.57 8.09
C ARG A 210 -9.88 -9.83 9.35
N LEU A 211 -10.52 -8.67 9.21
CA LEU A 211 -10.91 -7.84 10.35
C LEU A 211 -11.92 -8.61 11.20
N GLU A 212 -11.57 -8.88 12.46
CA GLU A 212 -12.44 -9.63 13.38
C GLU A 212 -13.40 -8.73 14.15
N GLN A 213 -12.95 -7.49 14.44
CA GLN A 213 -13.72 -6.48 15.16
C GLN A 213 -13.31 -5.08 14.69
N LEU A 214 -14.20 -4.12 14.93
CA LEU A 214 -13.87 -2.69 14.84
C LEU A 214 -13.48 -2.18 16.23
N PRO A 215 -12.42 -1.38 16.36
CA PRO A 215 -11.99 -0.86 17.65
C PRO A 215 -13.01 0.17 18.19
N ASP A 216 -13.17 0.24 19.50
CA ASP A 216 -14.02 1.25 20.17
C ASP A 216 -13.57 2.69 19.92
N THR A 217 -12.40 2.90 19.30
CA THR A 217 -11.84 4.21 18.91
C THR A 217 -12.12 4.60 17.46
N ILE A 218 -13.03 3.87 16.78
CA ILE A 218 -13.46 4.14 15.40
C ILE A 218 -14.00 5.55 15.20
N GLU A 219 -14.59 6.14 16.24
CA GLU A 219 -15.12 7.50 16.26
C GLU A 219 -14.06 8.56 16.02
N ARG A 220 -12.76 8.26 16.17
CA ARG A 220 -11.70 9.23 15.88
C ARG A 220 -11.64 9.64 14.41
N MET A 221 -12.15 8.82 13.50
CA MET A 221 -12.20 9.09 12.05
C MET A 221 -13.36 10.05 11.70
N GLN A 222 -13.32 11.26 12.28
CA GLN A 222 -14.42 12.22 12.23
C GLN A 222 -14.73 12.75 10.82
N ASN A 223 -13.77 12.73 9.89
CA ASN A 223 -13.95 13.20 8.50
C ASN A 223 -14.31 12.07 7.52
N LEU A 224 -14.46 10.84 7.99
CA LEU A 224 -14.70 9.71 7.11
C LEU A 224 -16.15 9.71 6.61
N HIS A 225 -16.30 9.71 5.28
CA HIS A 225 -17.59 9.68 4.59
C HIS A 225 -17.94 8.29 4.08
N THR A 226 -16.94 7.53 3.65
CA THR A 226 -17.12 6.19 3.06
C THR A 226 -16.22 5.18 3.73
N LEU A 227 -16.82 4.11 4.24
CA LEU A 227 -16.14 2.99 4.88
C LEU A 227 -16.58 1.66 4.26
N TRP A 228 -15.65 0.99 3.58
CA TRP A 228 -15.86 -0.30 2.96
C TRP A 228 -15.18 -1.41 3.77
N LEU A 229 -15.97 -2.34 4.28
CA LEU A 229 -15.56 -3.43 5.18
C LEU A 229 -16.11 -4.78 4.73
N GLN A 230 -16.62 -4.90 3.50
CA GLN A 230 -17.18 -6.14 2.96
C GLN A 230 -16.17 -7.28 2.96
N ARG A 231 -16.62 -8.53 3.11
CA ARG A 231 -15.76 -9.73 3.08
C ARG A 231 -14.67 -9.69 4.16
N ASN A 232 -15.07 -9.45 5.40
CA ASN A 232 -14.22 -9.57 6.58
C ASN A 232 -14.83 -10.59 7.55
N GLU A 233 -14.32 -10.64 8.78
CA GLU A 233 -14.72 -11.60 9.82
C GLU A 233 -15.43 -10.89 10.99
N ILE A 234 -15.99 -9.69 10.75
CA ILE A 234 -16.50 -8.80 11.80
C ILE A 234 -17.74 -9.42 12.45
N THR A 235 -17.71 -9.61 13.78
CA THR A 235 -18.80 -10.24 14.54
C THR A 235 -19.81 -9.27 15.14
N CYS A 236 -19.35 -8.06 15.49
CA CYS A 236 -20.16 -7.00 16.08
C CYS A 236 -19.64 -5.61 15.69
N LEU A 237 -20.49 -4.61 15.84
CA LEU A 237 -20.14 -3.20 15.67
C LEU A 237 -20.11 -2.52 17.05
N PRO A 238 -19.11 -1.67 17.34
CA PRO A 238 -19.03 -0.93 18.60
C PRO A 238 -20.07 0.19 18.64
N GLU A 239 -20.56 0.54 19.82
CA GLU A 239 -21.54 1.63 19.99
C GLU A 239 -20.98 2.98 19.52
N THR A 240 -19.66 3.16 19.57
CA THR A 240 -18.97 4.39 19.16
C THR A 240 -19.06 4.66 17.66
N ILE A 241 -19.51 3.70 16.83
CA ILE A 241 -19.78 3.93 15.40
C ILE A 241 -20.83 5.04 15.17
N SER A 242 -21.78 5.18 16.11
CA SER A 242 -22.80 6.24 16.08
C SER A 242 -22.21 7.66 16.15
N SER A 243 -21.01 7.80 16.70
CA SER A 243 -20.31 9.08 16.84
C SER A 243 -19.59 9.54 15.55
N MET A 244 -19.57 8.71 14.50
CA MET A 244 -18.99 9.05 13.20
C MET A 244 -19.97 9.91 12.36
N LYS A 245 -20.10 11.18 12.72
CA LYS A 245 -21.15 12.07 12.20
C LYS A 245 -21.10 12.30 10.69
N ASN A 246 -19.95 12.21 10.04
CA ASN A 246 -19.83 12.42 8.59
C ASN A 246 -20.00 11.13 7.77
N LEU A 247 -20.15 9.97 8.42
CA LEU A 247 -20.24 8.69 7.73
C LEU A 247 -21.55 8.60 6.95
N SER A 248 -21.42 8.51 5.63
CA SER A 248 -22.54 8.46 4.69
C SER A 248 -22.73 7.09 4.07
N THR A 249 -21.65 6.33 3.91
CA THR A 249 -21.64 5.03 3.25
C THR A 249 -20.89 4.01 4.11
N LEU A 250 -21.58 2.94 4.52
CA LEU A 250 -21.03 1.86 5.32
C LEU A 250 -21.33 0.50 4.68
N VAL A 251 -20.32 -0.17 4.17
CA VAL A 251 -20.49 -1.48 3.51
C VAL A 251 -19.95 -2.59 4.40
N LEU A 252 -20.84 -3.46 4.89
CA LEU A 252 -20.53 -4.55 5.82
C LEU A 252 -20.94 -5.92 5.27
N SER A 253 -21.21 -6.02 3.97
CA SER A 253 -21.70 -7.27 3.38
C SER A 253 -20.68 -8.40 3.46
N ASN A 254 -21.13 -9.66 3.58
CA ASN A 254 -20.27 -10.82 3.74
C ASN A 254 -19.34 -10.71 4.96
N ASN A 255 -19.94 -10.52 6.14
CA ASN A 255 -19.24 -10.55 7.43
C ASN A 255 -19.89 -11.61 8.34
N LYS A 256 -19.55 -11.58 9.63
CA LYS A 256 -20.10 -12.48 10.65
C LYS A 256 -20.98 -11.74 11.66
N LEU A 257 -21.57 -10.61 11.26
CA LEU A 257 -22.39 -9.78 12.15
C LEU A 257 -23.60 -10.57 12.63
N GLN A 258 -23.77 -10.64 13.94
CA GLN A 258 -24.92 -11.28 14.56
C GLN A 258 -26.04 -10.30 14.90
N ASP A 259 -25.70 -9.02 15.02
CA ASP A 259 -26.63 -7.96 15.41
C ASP A 259 -26.28 -6.61 14.84
N ILE A 260 -27.26 -5.71 14.86
CA ILE A 260 -27.11 -4.29 14.52
C ILE A 260 -27.38 -3.49 15.80
N PRO A 261 -26.43 -2.69 16.31
CA PRO A 261 -26.60 -1.95 17.56
C PRO A 261 -27.63 -0.81 17.41
N GLU A 262 -28.46 -0.59 18.44
CA GLU A 262 -29.53 0.42 18.41
C GLU A 262 -29.01 1.84 18.19
N CYS A 263 -27.78 2.14 18.63
CA CYS A 263 -27.16 3.46 18.46
C CYS A 263 -27.03 3.87 16.97
N MET A 264 -27.09 2.92 16.03
CA MET A 264 -27.07 3.25 14.59
C MET A 264 -28.36 3.95 14.13
N GLU A 265 -29.45 3.90 14.91
CA GLU A 265 -30.68 4.67 14.64
C GLU A 265 -30.42 6.19 14.69
N GLU A 266 -29.40 6.64 15.43
CA GLU A 266 -29.03 8.05 15.57
C GLU A 266 -28.14 8.58 14.41
N MET A 267 -27.71 7.70 13.50
CA MET A 267 -26.78 8.05 12.40
C MET A 267 -27.49 8.73 11.22
N THR A 268 -27.92 9.97 11.41
CA THR A 268 -28.76 10.72 10.45
C THR A 268 -28.11 11.04 9.10
N ASN A 269 -26.78 11.02 9.01
CA ASN A 269 -26.04 11.26 7.76
C ASN A 269 -25.79 9.98 6.95
N LEU A 270 -26.12 8.81 7.49
CA LEU A 270 -25.94 7.53 6.80
C LEU A 270 -26.97 7.38 5.68
N ARG A 271 -26.49 7.38 4.43
CA ARG A 271 -27.31 7.28 3.21
C ARG A 271 -27.32 5.87 2.66
N PHE A 272 -26.18 5.17 2.76
CA PHE A 272 -26.04 3.81 2.28
C PHE A 272 -25.48 2.92 3.37
N VAL A 273 -26.17 1.81 3.64
CA VAL A 273 -25.66 0.74 4.49
C VAL A 273 -25.96 -0.62 3.89
N ASN A 274 -25.00 -1.55 3.95
CA ASN A 274 -25.20 -2.88 3.40
C ASN A 274 -24.78 -3.96 4.40
N PHE A 275 -25.77 -4.68 4.93
CA PHE A 275 -25.60 -5.80 5.87
C PHE A 275 -25.79 -7.18 5.22
N ARG A 276 -25.95 -7.26 3.88
CA ARG A 276 -26.22 -8.54 3.19
C ARG A 276 -25.17 -9.60 3.51
N ASP A 277 -25.58 -10.86 3.48
CA ASP A 277 -24.69 -12.00 3.76
C ASP A 277 -24.03 -11.91 5.15
N ASN A 278 -24.81 -11.60 6.18
CA ASN A 278 -24.43 -11.70 7.59
C ASN A 278 -25.41 -12.61 8.34
N PRO A 279 -24.95 -13.37 9.34
CA PRO A 279 -25.80 -14.23 10.17
C PRO A 279 -26.55 -13.43 11.25
N LEU A 280 -27.33 -12.43 10.85
CA LEU A 280 -28.14 -11.62 11.77
C LEU A 280 -29.20 -12.48 12.45
N LYS A 281 -29.42 -12.27 13.75
CA LYS A 281 -30.32 -13.11 14.57
C LYS A 281 -31.79 -13.01 14.15
N LEU A 282 -32.23 -11.83 13.72
CA LEU A 282 -33.62 -11.58 13.36
C LEU A 282 -33.81 -11.63 11.85
N GLU A 283 -34.80 -12.38 11.40
CA GLU A 283 -35.26 -12.32 10.02
C GLU A 283 -36.23 -11.15 9.87
N VAL A 284 -35.82 -10.15 9.08
CA VAL A 284 -36.62 -8.95 8.82
C VAL A 284 -36.88 -8.89 7.32
N THR A 285 -38.15 -8.83 6.95
CA THR A 285 -38.58 -8.69 5.55
C THR A 285 -39.16 -7.30 5.36
N LEU A 286 -38.60 -6.55 4.42
CA LEU A 286 -39.17 -5.27 4.01
C LEU A 286 -40.36 -5.50 3.05
N PRO A 287 -41.39 -4.64 3.07
CA PRO A 287 -42.47 -4.71 2.11
C PRO A 287 -41.94 -4.48 0.68
N PRO A 288 -42.61 -5.03 -0.36
CA PRO A 288 -42.23 -4.80 -1.75
C PRO A 288 -42.31 -3.30 -2.07
N SER A 289 -41.22 -2.75 -2.62
CA SER A 289 -41.19 -1.38 -3.16
C SER A 289 -41.85 -1.39 -4.54
N GLU A 290 -42.89 -0.56 -4.73
CA GLU A 290 -43.67 -0.56 -5.98
C GLU A 290 -43.17 0.45 -7.03
N ASN A 291 -42.29 1.41 -6.72
CA ASN A 291 -41.98 2.52 -7.65
C ASN A 291 -40.67 3.29 -7.34
N ILE A 292 -39.48 2.71 -7.51
CA ILE A 292 -38.20 3.44 -7.41
C ILE A 292 -37.21 2.95 -8.49
N ASP A 293 -36.39 3.84 -9.05
CA ASP A 293 -35.28 3.49 -9.93
C ASP A 293 -34.29 2.56 -9.20
N GLU A 294 -33.70 1.57 -9.91
CA GLU A 294 -32.93 0.46 -9.31
C GLU A 294 -31.77 0.90 -8.38
N GLU A 295 -31.23 2.10 -8.57
CA GLU A 295 -30.07 2.62 -7.82
C GLU A 295 -30.51 3.29 -6.51
N GLU A 296 -31.49 4.20 -6.54
CA GLU A 296 -32.11 4.78 -5.33
C GLU A 296 -32.79 3.72 -4.46
N GLU A 297 -33.36 2.68 -5.08
CA GLU A 297 -33.96 1.55 -4.38
C GLU A 297 -32.91 0.76 -3.56
N ARG A 298 -31.69 0.60 -4.08
CA ARG A 298 -30.60 -0.10 -3.36
C ARG A 298 -30.09 0.70 -2.17
N GLU A 299 -30.06 2.03 -2.27
CA GLU A 299 -29.62 2.93 -1.20
C GLU A 299 -30.66 3.00 -0.06
N LEU A 300 -31.94 3.21 -0.40
CA LEU A 300 -33.01 3.25 0.60
C LEU A 300 -33.22 1.90 1.30
N PHE A 301 -33.08 0.78 0.58
CA PHE A 301 -33.36 -0.54 1.14
C PHE A 301 -32.47 -0.87 2.34
N GLY A 302 -31.18 -0.51 2.28
CA GLY A 302 -30.23 -0.78 3.35
C GLY A 302 -30.56 -0.06 4.65
N VAL A 303 -30.83 1.25 4.56
CA VAL A 303 -31.15 2.09 5.71
C VAL A 303 -32.51 1.74 6.30
N GLN A 304 -33.52 1.50 5.45
CA GLN A 304 -34.84 1.04 5.90
C GLN A 304 -34.78 -0.33 6.60
N PHE A 305 -33.98 -1.26 6.06
CA PHE A 305 -33.75 -2.57 6.68
C PHE A 305 -33.15 -2.41 8.07
N MET A 306 -32.12 -1.56 8.20
CA MET A 306 -31.47 -1.26 9.46
C MET A 306 -32.45 -0.75 10.53
N HIS A 307 -33.25 0.27 10.20
CA HIS A 307 -34.24 0.81 11.14
C HIS A 307 -35.31 -0.22 11.53
N THR A 308 -35.81 -0.98 10.55
CA THR A 308 -36.82 -2.02 10.81
C THR A 308 -36.25 -3.12 11.71
N TYR A 309 -35.01 -3.53 11.47
CA TYR A 309 -34.31 -4.51 12.29
C TYR A 309 -34.12 -4.03 13.74
N ILE A 310 -33.69 -2.78 13.93
CA ILE A 310 -33.53 -2.19 15.26
C ILE A 310 -34.87 -2.15 16.02
N GLN A 311 -35.96 -1.77 15.34
CA GLN A 311 -37.30 -1.73 15.95
C GLN A 311 -37.79 -3.12 16.38
N GLU A 312 -37.59 -4.14 15.54
CA GLU A 312 -37.96 -5.52 15.87
C GLU A 312 -37.08 -6.11 16.99
N SER A 313 -35.78 -5.79 17.01
CA SER A 313 -34.87 -6.19 18.08
C SER A 313 -35.32 -5.64 19.44
N ARG A 314 -35.72 -4.36 19.48
CA ARG A 314 -36.28 -3.71 20.67
C ARG A 314 -37.58 -4.37 21.15
N ARG A 315 -38.45 -4.82 20.23
CA ARG A 315 -39.68 -5.56 20.55
C ARG A 315 -39.41 -6.97 21.08
N ALA A 316 -38.38 -7.63 20.57
CA ALA A 316 -37.99 -8.98 20.95
C ALA A 316 -37.25 -9.07 22.30
N GLY A 317 -36.83 -7.94 22.88
CA GLY A 317 -36.10 -7.90 24.16
C GLY A 317 -34.71 -8.54 24.11
N ALA A 318 -34.13 -8.69 22.92
CA ALA A 318 -32.86 -9.36 22.70
C ALA A 318 -31.70 -8.38 22.83
N HIS A 319 -31.22 -8.11 24.05
CA HIS A 319 -29.95 -7.38 24.25
C HIS A 319 -28.92 -8.19 25.02
N VAL A 320 -27.74 -8.35 24.41
CA VAL A 320 -26.52 -8.80 25.06
C VAL A 320 -25.48 -7.71 24.85
N ASN A 321 -25.13 -7.00 25.92
CA ASN A 321 -24.01 -6.06 25.91
C ASN A 321 -22.71 -6.83 25.62
N CYS A 322 -22.05 -6.50 24.51
CA CYS A 322 -20.70 -6.97 24.23
C CYS A 322 -19.70 -6.20 25.10
N SER A 323 -19.58 -6.57 26.37
CA SER A 323 -18.46 -6.15 27.21
C SER A 323 -17.24 -7.01 26.88
N THR A 324 -16.11 -6.39 26.57
CA THR A 324 -14.81 -7.06 26.41
C THR A 324 -14.44 -7.86 27.67
N PRO A 325 -13.92 -9.10 27.57
CA PRO A 325 -13.32 -9.76 28.73
C PRO A 325 -11.98 -9.09 29.04
N SER A 326 -11.90 -8.39 30.17
CA SER A 326 -10.64 -7.93 30.75
C SER A 326 -9.69 -9.11 30.98
N PRO A 327 -8.37 -9.00 30.72
CA PRO A 327 -7.45 -10.05 31.10
C PRO A 327 -7.32 -10.08 32.63
N ASN A 328 -7.63 -11.24 33.22
CA ASN A 328 -7.46 -11.51 34.64
C ASN A 328 -6.05 -11.15 35.12
N SER A 329 -5.99 -10.36 36.19
CA SER A 329 -4.85 -10.23 37.07
C SER A 329 -4.49 -11.60 37.65
N ILE A 330 -3.28 -12.05 37.39
CA ILE A 330 -2.69 -13.20 38.08
C ILE A 330 -2.32 -12.72 39.48
N ASP A 331 -3.06 -13.23 40.48
CA ASP A 331 -2.67 -13.20 41.87
C ASP A 331 -1.37 -14.02 42.03
N ALA A 332 -0.34 -13.37 42.54
CA ALA A 332 0.87 -14.02 43.05
C ALA A 332 0.75 -14.09 44.57
N ASP A 333 0.35 -15.24 45.08
CA ASP A 333 0.58 -15.68 46.46
C ASP A 333 0.94 -17.16 46.42
N GLY A 334 2.16 -17.49 46.88
CA GLY A 334 2.71 -18.86 46.91
C GLY A 334 4.22 -18.90 46.77
#